data_AF-A0A9C6TUJ7-F1
#
_entry.id   AF-A0A9C6TUJ7-F1
#
_cell.length_a   1.000
_cell.length_b   1.000
_cell.length_c   1.000
_cell.angle_alpha   90.00
_cell.angle_beta   90.00
_cell.angle_gamma   90.00
#
_symmetry.space_group_name_H-M   'P 1'
#
loop_
_entity.id
_entity.type
_entity.pdbx_description
1 polymer ?
#
loop_
_entity_poly.entity_id
_entity_poly.type
_entity_poly.pdbx_seq_one_letter_code
_entity_poly.pdbx_strand_id
1 'polypeptide(L)'
;MTLLSAEPWDLTLRSGDKVLTGTVRNADDADPLTKAMWLTVAAKAALTKILPAVVIETPLDGDRPPSAAKGQTPADGNAPPGTSSAPSPAGSPLSAATSAPRAVLQFLWELNVGSASYGEPNEKHQEKTDCLRLVLGVERLVGVHCCYDPAWSLQLLRSAAPSVEQLSVWYLRQAHMLAVHAMPRLRRLWLSHYMEPRSLELGELPQQGNGEGLEWLKVYGLPRPTTRSVLQAHAHSLQELVLFVGTAGEQQWPRSCSDLHSLLEQCGLRALRRVVLERGGASSRCSHGRAGCDQQRGEVRRVLHGAEVLCSKCHHRRARPYCRL
;
A
#
# COMPACT_ATOMS: atom_id res chain seq x y z
N MET A 1 21.59 11.77 8.39
CA MET A 1 21.96 10.38 8.72
C MET A 1 23.45 10.34 9.02
N THR A 2 23.81 10.45 10.29
CA THR A 2 25.20 10.54 10.78
C THR A 2 25.78 9.17 11.17
N LEU A 3 25.14 8.07 10.71
CA LEU A 3 25.45 6.69 11.08
C LEU A 3 26.65 6.09 10.34
N LEU A 4 27.22 6.80 9.36
CA LEU A 4 28.38 6.34 8.59
C LEU A 4 29.62 7.13 9.01
N SER A 5 29.96 7.10 10.30
CA SER A 5 31.32 7.44 10.73
C SER A 5 32.30 6.38 10.19
N ALA A 6 33.55 6.76 9.97
CA ALA A 6 34.63 5.90 9.45
C ALA A 6 35.02 4.73 10.37
N GLU A 7 34.37 4.58 11.52
CA GLU A 7 34.64 3.50 12.45
C GLU A 7 34.07 2.17 11.94
N PRO A 8 34.76 1.04 12.17
CA PRO A 8 34.28 -0.29 11.80
C PRO A 8 33.10 -0.72 12.69
N TRP A 9 32.18 -1.50 12.12
CA TRP A 9 30.97 -1.95 12.80
C TRP A 9 30.97 -3.48 12.92
N ASP A 10 30.64 -3.99 14.10
CA ASP A 10 30.42 -5.43 14.30
C ASP A 10 28.98 -5.81 13.95
N LEU A 11 28.83 -6.77 13.05
CA LEU A 11 27.54 -7.29 12.61
C LEU A 11 27.37 -8.72 13.12
N THR A 12 26.27 -8.95 13.83
CA THR A 12 25.83 -10.29 14.23
C THR A 12 24.49 -10.61 13.57
N LEU A 13 24.47 -11.60 12.68
CA LEU A 13 23.27 -12.09 12.01
C LEU A 13 22.87 -13.42 12.65
N ARG A 14 21.62 -13.53 13.08
CA ARG A 14 21.07 -14.74 13.70
C ARG A 14 19.89 -15.26 12.91
N SER A 15 19.89 -16.55 12.59
CA SER A 15 18.76 -17.24 11.98
C SER A 15 18.61 -18.60 12.65
N GLY A 16 17.61 -18.73 13.53
CA GLY A 16 17.43 -19.92 14.36
C GLY A 16 18.61 -20.15 15.30
N ASP A 17 19.25 -21.32 15.17
CA ASP A 17 20.44 -21.76 15.91
C ASP A 17 21.76 -21.26 15.30
N LYS A 18 21.74 -20.68 14.09
CA LYS A 18 22.93 -20.23 13.40
C LYS A 18 23.21 -18.77 13.69
N VAL A 19 24.46 -18.50 14.08
CA VAL A 19 24.97 -17.15 14.33
C VAL A 19 26.17 -16.92 13.40
N LEU A 20 26.10 -15.85 12.61
CA LEU A 20 27.21 -15.36 11.80
C LEU A 20 27.65 -14.02 12.38
N THR A 21 28.93 -13.91 12.72
CA THR A 21 29.55 -12.67 13.22
C THR A 21 30.66 -12.22 12.29
N GLY A 22 30.78 -10.91 12.09
CA GLY A 22 31.87 -10.34 11.31
C GLY A 22 31.94 -8.83 11.44
N THR A 23 33.15 -8.28 11.32
CA THR A 23 33.39 -6.84 11.36
C THR A 23 33.38 -6.27 9.95
N VAL A 24 32.51 -5.30 9.70
CA VAL A 24 32.43 -4.58 8.43
C VAL A 24 33.16 -3.26 8.59
N ARG A 25 34.24 -3.08 7.82
CA ARG A 25 35.04 -1.85 7.84
C ARG A 25 34.45 -0.83 6.86
N ASN A 26 34.20 0.39 7.34
CA ASN A 26 33.88 1.52 6.48
C ASN A 26 35.21 2.19 6.08
N ALA A 27 35.73 1.88 4.89
CA ALA A 27 36.84 2.68 4.34
C ALA A 27 36.31 4.07 3.94
N ASP A 28 37.18 5.10 3.93
CA ASP A 28 36.78 6.48 3.59
C ASP A 28 36.19 6.59 2.16
N ASP A 29 36.54 5.65 1.28
CA ASP A 29 35.92 5.41 -0.03
C ASP A 29 34.85 4.30 -0.01
N ALA A 30 34.00 4.28 1.03
CA ALA A 30 33.01 3.23 1.21
C ALA A 30 32.15 3.03 -0.06
N ASP A 31 32.29 1.83 -0.66
CA ASP A 31 31.56 1.34 -1.82
C ASP A 31 30.06 1.68 -1.66
N PRO A 32 29.43 2.32 -2.68
CA PRO A 32 27.99 2.57 -2.70
C PRO A 32 27.15 1.37 -2.24
N LEU A 33 27.61 0.16 -2.49
CA LEU A 33 26.96 -1.07 -2.07
C LEU A 33 26.93 -1.23 -0.53
N THR A 34 28.04 -0.96 0.16
CA THR A 34 28.13 -1.03 1.62
C THR A 34 27.21 -0.01 2.27
N LYS A 35 27.13 1.21 1.71
CA LYS A 35 26.20 2.25 2.18
C LYS A 35 24.74 1.85 1.97
N ALA A 36 24.41 1.29 0.81
CA ALA A 36 23.06 0.80 0.50
C ALA A 36 22.65 -0.37 1.40
N MET A 37 23.58 -1.29 1.70
CA MET A 37 23.37 -2.38 2.64
C MET A 37 23.03 -1.83 4.04
N TRP A 38 23.82 -0.89 4.57
CA TRP A 38 23.56 -0.29 5.88
C TRP A 38 22.23 0.46 5.96
N LEU A 39 21.87 1.20 4.91
CA LEU A 39 20.56 1.86 4.81
C LEU A 39 19.41 0.84 4.86
N THR A 40 19.57 -0.27 4.14
CA THR A 40 18.57 -1.34 4.11
C THR A 40 18.44 -2.01 5.47
N VAL A 41 19.55 -2.33 6.13
CA VAL A 41 19.56 -2.93 7.47
C VAL A 41 18.96 -1.97 8.49
N ALA A 42 19.34 -0.69 8.50
CA ALA A 42 18.79 0.30 9.42
C ALA A 42 17.28 0.49 9.22
N ALA A 43 16.82 0.56 7.97
CA ALA A 43 15.40 0.71 7.64
C ALA A 43 14.57 -0.52 7.99
N LYS A 44 15.12 -1.73 7.81
CA LYS A 44 14.39 -2.99 8.05
C LYS A 44 14.45 -3.47 9.50
N ALA A 45 15.55 -3.21 10.19
CA ALA A 45 15.77 -3.65 11.57
C ALA A 45 15.49 -2.55 12.62
N ALA A 46 15.04 -1.36 12.20
CA ALA A 46 14.73 -0.22 13.07
C ALA A 46 15.85 0.07 14.09
N LEU A 47 17.11 -0.02 13.65
CA LEU A 47 18.27 0.14 14.53
C LEU A 47 18.27 1.54 15.15
N THR A 48 18.19 1.58 16.48
CA THR A 48 18.29 2.81 17.27
C THR A 48 19.68 2.90 17.90
N LYS A 49 20.27 4.11 17.92
CA LYS A 49 21.57 4.33 18.54
C LYS A 49 21.42 4.17 20.05
N ILE A 50 21.92 3.05 20.59
CA ILE A 50 22.06 2.86 22.03
C ILE A 50 23.31 3.63 22.45
N LEU A 51 23.15 4.77 23.12
CA LEU A 51 24.25 5.37 23.85
C LEU A 51 24.56 4.44 25.02
N PRO A 52 25.83 4.06 25.25
CA PRO A 52 26.17 3.25 26.39
C PRO A 52 25.73 4.01 27.65
N ALA A 53 24.91 3.33 28.47
CA ALA A 53 24.62 3.81 29.80
C ALA A 53 25.96 4.02 30.51
N VAL A 54 26.19 5.24 30.99
CA VAL A 54 27.26 5.51 31.93
C VAL A 54 27.03 4.56 33.10
N VAL A 55 27.86 3.54 33.20
CA VAL A 55 28.01 2.75 34.42
C VAL A 55 28.55 3.74 35.45
N ILE A 56 27.68 4.29 36.28
CA ILE A 56 28.13 4.94 37.51
C ILE A 56 28.53 3.80 38.43
N GLU A 57 29.83 3.46 38.40
CA GLU A 57 30.46 2.73 39.49
C GLU A 57 30.37 3.62 40.73
N THR A 58 29.48 3.29 41.66
CA THR A 58 29.51 3.83 43.02
C THR A 58 30.61 3.14 43.82
N PRO A 59 31.63 3.85 44.33
CA PRO A 59 32.60 3.27 45.25
C PRO A 59 31.98 3.01 46.63
N LEU A 60 32.54 2.00 47.28
CA LEU A 60 32.26 1.47 48.61
C LEU A 60 32.56 2.43 49.77
N ASP A 61 32.01 2.07 50.93
CA ASP A 61 32.30 2.49 52.31
C ASP A 61 31.83 3.89 52.74
N GLY A 62 31.23 4.11 53.91
CA GLY A 62 30.97 3.31 55.09
C GLY A 62 30.35 4.21 56.18
N ASP A 63 29.85 3.56 57.24
CA ASP A 63 29.48 4.10 58.55
C ASP A 63 28.08 4.71 58.85
N ARG A 64 27.44 3.97 59.77
CA ARG A 64 26.28 4.20 60.66
C ARG A 64 26.67 5.30 61.73
N PRO A 65 25.80 5.85 62.65
CA PRO A 65 24.56 5.23 63.14
C PRO A 65 23.43 6.20 63.65
N PRO A 66 22.48 5.83 64.57
CA PRO A 66 21.04 6.09 64.38
C PRO A 66 20.37 6.95 65.48
N SER A 67 19.14 7.44 65.27
CA SER A 67 18.22 7.85 66.35
C SER A 67 16.81 8.12 65.77
N ALA A 68 15.83 7.24 65.91
CA ALA A 68 14.90 7.03 67.03
C ALA A 68 13.73 8.04 67.11
N ALA A 69 12.52 7.45 66.99
CA ALA A 69 11.31 7.66 67.81
C ALA A 69 10.14 8.53 67.27
N LYS A 70 8.99 7.82 67.22
CA LYS A 70 7.59 8.22 67.55
C LYS A 70 6.90 9.22 66.59
N GLY A 71 5.62 9.07 66.24
CA GLY A 71 4.61 8.10 66.61
C GLY A 71 3.23 8.55 66.08
N GLN A 72 2.32 7.57 65.98
CA GLN A 72 0.87 7.68 66.17
C GLN A 72 0.00 8.52 65.18
N THR A 73 -0.82 7.76 64.44
CA THR A 73 -2.20 8.02 63.97
C THR A 73 -3.16 8.31 65.15
N PRO A 74 -4.51 8.50 65.03
CA PRO A 74 -5.44 8.35 63.88
C PRO A 74 -6.59 9.41 63.83
N ALA A 75 -7.65 9.07 63.07
CA ALA A 75 -9.08 9.43 63.23
C ALA A 75 -9.57 10.51 62.25
N ASP A 76 -10.32 10.09 61.22
CA ASP A 76 -11.81 10.00 61.18
C ASP A 76 -12.37 11.34 60.67
N GLY A 77 -13.30 11.44 59.74
CA GLY A 77 -14.27 10.54 59.15
C GLY A 77 -15.36 11.44 58.53
N ASN A 78 -16.19 10.84 57.68
CA ASN A 78 -17.48 11.36 57.19
C ASN A 78 -17.52 12.52 56.15
N ALA A 79 -17.90 12.11 54.93
CA ALA A 79 -18.84 12.80 54.04
C ALA A 79 -20.29 12.73 54.61
N PRO A 80 -21.39 13.16 53.93
CA PRO A 80 -21.61 13.86 52.64
C PRO A 80 -22.69 14.98 52.83
N PRO A 81 -23.73 15.20 51.99
CA PRO A 81 -23.88 15.32 50.52
C PRO A 81 -24.45 16.70 50.10
N GLY A 82 -24.56 17.01 48.80
CA GLY A 82 -25.31 18.18 48.34
C GLY A 82 -25.44 18.28 46.82
N THR A 83 -26.61 17.90 46.32
CA THR A 83 -27.09 18.05 44.93
C THR A 83 -27.49 19.49 44.59
N SER A 84 -27.28 19.86 43.31
CA SER A 84 -28.25 20.54 42.42
C SER A 84 -27.79 21.84 41.75
N SER A 85 -28.09 21.90 40.45
CA SER A 85 -28.48 23.07 39.63
C SER A 85 -27.43 23.74 38.73
N ALA A 86 -27.66 23.59 37.41
CA ALA A 86 -27.21 24.47 36.31
C ALA A 86 -28.02 25.80 36.31
N PRO A 87 -27.67 26.91 35.61
CA PRO A 87 -27.50 26.98 34.14
C PRO A 87 -26.41 27.94 33.57
N SER A 88 -26.12 27.78 32.27
CA SER A 88 -25.36 28.63 31.31
C SER A 88 -25.76 30.13 31.29
N PRO A 89 -25.06 31.11 30.63
CA PRO A 89 -24.26 30.97 29.39
C PRO A 89 -23.03 31.91 29.16
N ALA A 90 -22.39 31.70 28.01
CA ALA A 90 -21.65 32.66 27.17
C ALA A 90 -20.25 33.15 27.63
N GLY A 91 -19.23 32.65 26.92
CA GLY A 91 -17.88 33.21 26.91
C GLY A 91 -16.87 32.34 26.16
N SER A 92 -16.92 32.35 24.83
CA SER A 92 -15.80 31.92 23.97
C SER A 92 -15.17 33.17 23.35
N PRO A 93 -13.93 33.15 22.80
CA PRO A 93 -12.83 32.19 22.94
C PRO A 93 -11.49 32.91 23.29
N LEU A 94 -10.43 32.17 23.63
CA LEU A 94 -9.10 32.27 22.99
C LEU A 94 -8.02 31.52 23.79
N SER A 95 -7.33 30.63 23.07
CA SER A 95 -5.91 30.30 23.19
C SER A 95 -5.35 29.77 24.51
N ALA A 96 -5.24 28.44 24.57
CA ALA A 96 -3.98 27.80 24.96
C ALA A 96 -3.91 26.41 24.31
N ALA A 97 -3.45 26.39 23.05
CA ALA A 97 -2.97 25.20 22.41
C ALA A 97 -1.78 24.64 23.22
N THR A 98 -2.04 23.60 24.01
CA THR A 98 -0.96 22.74 24.51
C THR A 98 -1.02 21.46 23.70
N SER A 99 -0.47 21.55 22.48
CA SER A 99 -0.23 20.39 21.63
C SER A 99 0.83 19.53 22.29
N ALA A 100 0.39 18.45 22.94
CA ALA A 100 1.25 17.30 23.20
C ALA A 100 1.93 16.89 21.87
N PRO A 101 3.22 16.52 21.88
CA PRO A 101 3.93 16.19 20.67
C PRO A 101 3.29 14.96 20.02
N ARG A 102 2.64 15.20 18.88
CA ARG A 102 2.10 14.23 17.92
C ARG A 102 3.25 13.48 17.24
N ALA A 103 4.04 12.75 18.01
CA ALA A 103 5.24 12.07 17.54
C ALA A 103 5.46 10.81 18.37
N VAL A 104 4.80 9.69 17.99
CA VAL A 104 5.40 8.38 17.62
C VAL A 104 4.27 7.48 17.07
N LEU A 105 3.58 7.91 16.00
CA LEU A 105 3.01 6.97 15.05
C LEU A 105 3.64 7.35 13.73
N GLN A 106 4.76 6.70 13.42
CA GLN A 106 5.37 6.76 12.12
C GLN A 106 4.36 6.11 11.17
N PHE A 107 3.43 6.91 10.65
CA PHE A 107 2.43 6.47 9.68
C PHE A 107 3.20 5.81 8.54
N LEU A 108 3.11 4.49 8.45
CA LEU A 108 3.61 3.77 7.30
C LEU A 108 2.76 4.25 6.13
N TRP A 109 3.31 5.18 5.35
CA TRP A 109 2.70 5.63 4.11
C TRP A 109 2.35 4.43 3.22
N GLU A 110 3.23 3.42 3.20
CA GLU A 110 3.06 2.20 2.44
C GLU A 110 3.21 0.95 3.30
N LEU A 111 2.26 0.02 3.14
CA LEU A 111 2.33 -1.33 3.67
C LEU A 111 2.32 -2.35 2.53
N ASN A 112 3.36 -3.18 2.46
CA ASN A 112 3.45 -4.29 1.53
C ASN A 112 3.16 -5.61 2.25
N VAL A 113 2.09 -6.28 1.87
CA VAL A 113 1.63 -7.54 2.49
C VAL A 113 1.86 -8.77 1.61
N GLY A 114 2.71 -8.66 0.59
CA GLY A 114 2.97 -9.75 -0.36
C GLY A 114 3.43 -11.05 0.32
N SER A 115 4.33 -10.96 1.31
CA SER A 115 4.77 -12.14 2.07
C SER A 115 3.61 -12.76 2.85
N ALA A 116 2.89 -11.96 3.63
CA ALA A 116 1.82 -12.44 4.51
C ALA A 116 0.62 -12.99 3.73
N SER A 117 0.28 -12.38 2.60
CA SER A 117 -0.88 -12.74 1.77
C SER A 117 -0.67 -13.97 0.89
N TYR A 118 0.57 -14.40 0.67
CA TYR A 118 0.88 -15.63 -0.08
C TYR A 118 0.70 -16.90 0.75
N GLY A 119 0.45 -16.79 2.07
CA GLY A 119 0.27 -17.94 2.96
C GLY A 119 -1.19 -18.36 3.11
N GLU A 120 -1.40 -19.67 3.24
CA GLU A 120 -2.70 -20.24 3.60
C GLU A 120 -3.18 -19.75 4.98
N PRO A 121 -4.47 -19.93 5.35
CA PRO A 121 -5.01 -19.42 6.61
C PRO A 121 -4.17 -19.78 7.83
N ASN A 122 -3.61 -21.00 7.86
CA ASN A 122 -2.82 -21.55 8.98
C ASN A 122 -1.33 -21.16 8.95
N GLU A 123 -0.89 -20.39 7.95
CA GLU A 123 0.50 -19.99 7.79
C GLU A 123 0.70 -18.51 8.16
N LYS A 124 1.93 -18.18 8.56
CA LYS A 124 2.38 -16.78 8.80
C LYS A 124 1.46 -15.98 9.72
N HIS A 125 0.86 -16.63 10.72
CA HIS A 125 -0.08 -16.02 11.65
C HIS A 125 0.43 -14.71 12.25
N GLN A 126 1.68 -14.70 12.73
CA GLN A 126 2.27 -13.49 13.32
C GLN A 126 2.37 -12.34 12.31
N GLU A 127 2.88 -12.61 11.10
CA GLU A 127 2.94 -11.60 10.03
C GLU A 127 1.55 -11.08 9.67
N LYS A 128 0.55 -11.96 9.56
CA LYS A 128 -0.84 -11.61 9.27
C LYS A 128 -1.44 -10.72 10.35
N THR A 129 -1.20 -11.03 11.62
CA THR A 129 -1.63 -10.21 12.76
C THR A 129 -0.93 -8.87 12.78
N ASP A 130 0.38 -8.83 12.49
CA ASP A 130 1.15 -7.59 12.42
C ASP A 130 0.66 -6.69 11.30
N CYS A 131 0.39 -7.24 10.11
CA CYS A 131 -0.21 -6.51 9.01
C CYS A 131 -1.57 -5.91 9.38
N LEU A 132 -2.45 -6.64 10.07
CA LEU A 132 -3.75 -6.12 10.52
C LEU A 132 -3.61 -4.97 11.53
N ARG A 133 -2.56 -4.97 12.35
CA ARG A 133 -2.28 -3.84 13.27
C ARG A 133 -1.72 -2.63 12.52
N LEU A 134 -0.83 -2.87 11.57
CA LEU A 134 -0.12 -1.82 10.84
C LEU A 134 -0.95 -1.18 9.72
N VAL A 135 -2.03 -1.83 9.25
CA VAL A 135 -2.83 -1.33 8.11
C VAL A 135 -3.66 -0.08 8.46
N LEU A 136 -3.88 0.19 9.75
CA LEU A 136 -4.67 1.31 10.21
C LEU A 136 -3.95 2.63 9.89
N GLY A 137 -4.57 3.47 9.05
CA GLY A 137 -4.01 4.77 8.67
C GLY A 137 -2.98 4.71 7.54
N VAL A 138 -2.84 3.56 6.87
CA VAL A 138 -1.98 3.43 5.68
C VAL A 138 -2.65 4.07 4.47
N GLU A 139 -1.88 4.78 3.66
CA GLU A 139 -2.36 5.43 2.43
C GLU A 139 -2.11 4.56 1.19
N ARG A 140 -1.07 3.72 1.19
CA ARG A 140 -0.70 2.82 0.10
C ARG A 140 -0.59 1.37 0.55
N LEU A 141 -1.52 0.52 0.11
CA LEU A 141 -1.52 -0.91 0.39
C LEU A 141 -1.18 -1.71 -0.88
N VAL A 142 -0.10 -2.48 -0.85
CA VAL A 142 0.39 -3.22 -2.03
C VAL A 142 0.59 -4.70 -1.77
N GLY A 143 0.43 -5.50 -2.84
CA GLY A 143 0.71 -6.94 -2.81
C GLY A 143 -0.35 -7.74 -2.05
N VAL A 144 -1.63 -7.36 -2.11
CA VAL A 144 -2.71 -8.12 -1.46
C VAL A 144 -3.13 -9.29 -2.36
N HIS A 145 -2.82 -10.52 -1.98
CA HIS A 145 -3.30 -11.73 -2.65
C HIS A 145 -4.60 -12.24 -1.99
N CYS A 146 -5.72 -12.21 -2.70
CA CYS A 146 -7.04 -12.56 -2.17
C CYS A 146 -7.43 -14.04 -2.34
N CYS A 147 -6.59 -14.87 -2.98
CA CYS A 147 -6.90 -16.26 -3.27
C CYS A 147 -6.53 -17.23 -2.14
N TYR A 148 -5.40 -17.02 -1.46
CA TYR A 148 -4.82 -17.94 -0.47
C TYR A 148 -5.54 -17.88 0.88
N ASP A 149 -5.85 -16.69 1.38
CA ASP A 149 -6.62 -16.49 2.61
C ASP A 149 -7.67 -15.39 2.41
N PRO A 150 -8.85 -15.74 1.84
CA PRO A 150 -9.88 -14.77 1.50
C PRO A 150 -10.50 -14.09 2.73
N ALA A 151 -10.54 -14.77 3.88
CA ALA A 151 -11.10 -14.21 5.10
C ALA A 151 -10.19 -13.11 5.66
N TRP A 152 -8.89 -13.41 5.79
CA TRP A 152 -7.90 -12.44 6.24
C TRP A 152 -7.75 -11.28 5.26
N SER A 153 -7.71 -11.53 3.94
CA SER A 153 -7.59 -10.44 2.97
C SER A 153 -8.81 -9.51 2.98
N LEU A 154 -10.02 -10.06 3.19
CA LEU A 154 -11.22 -9.24 3.32
C LEU A 154 -11.18 -8.38 4.60
N GLN A 155 -10.72 -8.96 5.72
CA GLN A 155 -10.56 -8.21 6.97
C GLN A 155 -9.52 -7.10 6.83
N LEU A 156 -8.39 -7.37 6.16
CA LEU A 156 -7.36 -6.39 5.87
C LEU A 156 -7.92 -5.23 5.05
N LEU A 157 -8.62 -5.52 3.94
CA LEU A 157 -9.21 -4.50 3.08
C LEU A 157 -10.24 -3.64 3.82
N ARG A 158 -11.10 -4.25 4.65
CA ARG A 158 -12.08 -3.51 5.47
C ARG A 158 -11.41 -2.60 6.49
N SER A 159 -10.32 -3.05 7.10
CA SER A 159 -9.55 -2.26 8.08
C SER A 159 -8.81 -1.09 7.42
N ALA A 160 -8.36 -1.27 6.18
CA ALA A 160 -7.64 -0.27 5.39
C ALA A 160 -8.58 0.74 4.69
N ALA A 161 -9.85 0.37 4.50
CA ALA A 161 -10.82 1.14 3.71
C ALA A 161 -10.89 2.64 4.01
N PRO A 162 -10.88 3.13 5.27
CA PRO A 162 -11.05 4.56 5.54
C PRO A 162 -9.83 5.43 5.16
N SER A 163 -8.62 4.87 5.04
CA SER A 163 -7.39 5.64 4.83
C SER A 163 -6.71 5.40 3.48
N VAL A 164 -6.92 4.24 2.86
CA VAL A 164 -6.18 3.86 1.64
C VAL A 164 -6.58 4.70 0.43
N GLU A 165 -5.57 5.28 -0.21
CA GLU A 165 -5.68 6.01 -1.47
C GLU A 165 -5.14 5.21 -2.66
N GLN A 166 -4.17 4.32 -2.41
CA GLN A 166 -3.52 3.51 -3.43
C GLN A 166 -3.55 2.03 -3.07
N LEU A 167 -4.07 1.20 -3.97
CA LEU A 167 -4.28 -0.22 -3.70
C LEU A 167 -3.81 -1.10 -4.86
N SER A 168 -3.07 -2.17 -4.55
CA SER A 168 -2.75 -3.24 -5.50
C SER A 168 -3.24 -4.59 -4.97
N VAL A 169 -4.18 -5.19 -5.70
CA VAL A 169 -4.83 -6.46 -5.32
C VAL A 169 -4.78 -7.48 -6.45
N TRP A 170 -4.56 -8.72 -6.06
CA TRP A 170 -4.35 -9.87 -6.92
C TRP A 170 -5.42 -10.92 -6.62
N TYR A 171 -6.00 -11.51 -7.67
CA TYR A 171 -7.00 -12.58 -7.57
C TYR A 171 -8.23 -12.24 -6.71
N LEU A 172 -8.87 -11.09 -6.99
CA LEU A 172 -10.04 -10.63 -6.25
C LEU A 172 -11.21 -11.64 -6.29
N ARG A 173 -12.13 -11.51 -5.34
CA ARG A 173 -13.43 -12.20 -5.32
C ARG A 173 -14.54 -11.16 -5.13
N GLN A 174 -15.81 -11.54 -5.28
CA GLN A 174 -16.94 -10.60 -5.18
C GLN A 174 -16.94 -9.77 -3.90
N ALA A 175 -16.77 -10.42 -2.74
CA ALA A 175 -16.71 -9.71 -1.46
C ALA A 175 -15.56 -8.68 -1.38
N HIS A 176 -14.40 -9.01 -1.97
CA HIS A 176 -13.26 -8.10 -2.04
C HIS A 176 -13.53 -6.92 -2.96
N MET A 177 -14.15 -7.14 -4.12
CA MET A 177 -14.54 -6.07 -5.04
C MET A 177 -15.51 -5.08 -4.38
N LEU A 178 -16.51 -5.58 -3.66
CA LEU A 178 -17.44 -4.73 -2.91
C LEU A 178 -16.71 -3.92 -1.83
N ALA A 179 -15.77 -4.53 -1.11
CA ALA A 179 -14.97 -3.82 -0.11
C ALA A 179 -14.09 -2.73 -0.72
N VAL A 180 -13.44 -3.01 -1.86
CA VAL A 180 -12.62 -2.04 -2.60
C VAL A 180 -13.48 -0.89 -3.14
N HIS A 181 -14.65 -1.19 -3.68
CA HIS A 181 -15.56 -0.18 -4.23
C HIS A 181 -16.15 0.75 -3.15
N ALA A 182 -16.26 0.26 -1.90
CA ALA A 182 -16.73 1.04 -0.76
C ALA A 182 -15.64 1.94 -0.13
N MET A 183 -14.40 1.93 -0.64
CA MET A 183 -13.31 2.74 -0.08
C MET A 183 -13.46 4.22 -0.48
N PRO A 184 -13.68 5.14 0.49
CA PRO A 184 -14.04 6.52 0.17
C PRO A 184 -12.89 7.36 -0.42
N ARG A 185 -11.63 7.03 -0.10
CA ARG A 185 -10.44 7.81 -0.49
C ARG A 185 -9.63 7.18 -1.63
N LEU A 186 -10.10 6.07 -2.20
CA LEU A 186 -9.33 5.31 -3.18
C LEU A 186 -9.20 6.06 -4.50
N ARG A 187 -7.97 6.46 -4.85
CA ARG A 187 -7.63 7.21 -6.07
C ARG A 187 -6.88 6.36 -7.09
N ARG A 188 -6.09 5.39 -6.66
CA ARG A 188 -5.31 4.52 -7.55
C ARG A 188 -5.55 3.05 -7.25
N LEU A 189 -5.96 2.30 -8.27
CA LEU A 189 -6.27 0.89 -8.15
C LEU A 189 -5.54 0.07 -9.20
N TRP A 190 -4.83 -0.96 -8.75
CA TRP A 190 -4.27 -1.99 -9.62
C TRP A 190 -4.91 -3.34 -9.32
N LEU A 191 -5.65 -3.86 -10.31
CA LEU A 191 -6.26 -5.17 -10.31
C LEU A 191 -5.46 -6.12 -11.20
N SER A 192 -5.02 -7.24 -10.63
CA SER A 192 -4.35 -8.31 -11.38
C SER A 192 -5.05 -9.65 -11.15
N HIS A 193 -5.30 -10.37 -12.24
CA HIS A 193 -5.83 -11.72 -12.20
C HIS A 193 -5.08 -12.56 -13.25
N TYR A 194 -4.36 -13.58 -12.81
CA TYR A 194 -3.76 -14.53 -13.76
C TYR A 194 -4.83 -15.55 -14.15
N MET A 195 -4.83 -15.90 -15.43
CA MET A 195 -5.86 -16.70 -16.10
C MET A 195 -5.92 -18.16 -15.59
N GLU A 196 -6.34 -18.37 -14.35
CA GLU A 196 -6.80 -19.65 -13.83
C GLU A 196 -8.34 -19.72 -13.96
N PRO A 197 -8.92 -20.86 -14.34
CA PRO A 197 -10.33 -20.99 -14.74
C PRO A 197 -11.30 -21.01 -13.56
N ARG A 198 -10.92 -20.49 -12.39
CA ARG A 198 -11.86 -20.33 -11.28
C ARG A 198 -12.68 -19.08 -11.55
N SER A 199 -13.74 -19.28 -12.33
CA SER A 199 -14.77 -18.33 -12.72
C SER A 199 -14.94 -17.23 -11.69
N LEU A 200 -14.34 -16.08 -12.00
CA LEU A 200 -14.65 -14.81 -11.37
C LEU A 200 -16.10 -14.46 -11.74
N GLU A 201 -17.07 -14.98 -11.00
CA GLU A 201 -18.43 -14.47 -11.01
C GLU A 201 -18.45 -13.17 -10.21
N LEU A 202 -17.87 -12.12 -10.80
CA LEU A 202 -18.03 -10.78 -10.29
C LEU A 202 -19.34 -10.24 -10.82
N GLY A 203 -20.35 -10.19 -9.94
CA GLY A 203 -21.62 -9.53 -10.22
C GLY A 203 -21.43 -8.04 -10.49
N GLU A 204 -22.44 -7.41 -11.08
CA GLU A 204 -22.39 -5.98 -11.42
C GLU A 204 -22.07 -5.14 -10.18
N LEU A 205 -21.14 -4.19 -10.34
CA LEU A 205 -20.84 -3.23 -9.29
C LEU A 205 -21.97 -2.19 -9.21
N PRO A 206 -22.31 -1.70 -8.00
CA PRO A 206 -23.17 -0.54 -7.86
C PRO A 206 -22.64 0.61 -8.72
N GLN A 207 -23.51 1.29 -9.45
CA GLN A 207 -23.11 2.34 -10.39
C GLN A 207 -22.61 3.62 -9.69
N GLN A 208 -22.84 3.75 -8.38
CA GLN A 208 -22.35 4.86 -7.57
C GLN A 208 -21.45 4.33 -6.45
N GLY A 209 -20.15 4.57 -6.58
CA GLY A 209 -19.21 4.43 -5.48
C GLY A 209 -19.37 5.59 -4.49
N ASN A 210 -19.22 5.31 -3.20
CA ASN A 210 -19.38 6.29 -2.13
C ASN A 210 -18.14 7.19 -1.91
N GLY A 211 -17.20 7.25 -2.87
CA GLY A 211 -15.89 7.88 -2.70
C GLY A 211 -15.65 9.10 -3.59
N GLU A 212 -14.53 9.79 -3.33
CA GLU A 212 -14.08 10.99 -4.07
C GLU A 212 -13.82 10.74 -5.57
N GLY A 213 -13.78 9.46 -5.97
CA GLY A 213 -13.65 9.03 -7.35
C GLY A 213 -12.26 8.45 -7.67
N LEU A 214 -12.25 7.35 -8.41
CA LEU A 214 -11.03 6.65 -8.79
C LEU A 214 -10.37 7.38 -9.96
N GLU A 215 -9.14 7.88 -9.80
CA GLU A 215 -8.44 8.65 -10.82
C GLU A 215 -7.59 7.78 -11.76
N TRP A 216 -6.99 6.71 -11.23
CA TRP A 216 -6.08 5.82 -11.95
C TRP A 216 -6.46 4.35 -11.77
N LEU A 217 -6.60 3.63 -12.88
CA LEU A 217 -6.93 2.20 -12.88
C LEU A 217 -5.99 1.42 -13.78
N LYS A 218 -5.35 0.39 -13.22
CA LYS A 218 -4.61 -0.63 -13.99
C LYS A 218 -5.28 -1.98 -13.88
N VAL A 219 -5.62 -2.57 -15.03
CA VAL A 219 -6.27 -3.89 -15.10
C VAL A 219 -5.42 -4.87 -15.88
N TYR A 220 -5.13 -6.00 -15.25
CA TYR A 220 -4.45 -7.14 -15.86
C TYR A 220 -5.28 -8.41 -15.69
N GLY A 221 -5.73 -8.99 -16.80
CA GLY A 221 -6.33 -10.33 -16.82
C GLY A 221 -7.71 -10.48 -16.20
N LEU A 222 -8.43 -9.40 -15.90
CA LEU A 222 -9.83 -9.48 -15.48
C LEU A 222 -10.75 -9.95 -16.63
N PRO A 223 -11.84 -10.67 -16.33
CA PRO A 223 -12.89 -10.96 -17.30
C PRO A 223 -13.44 -9.69 -17.95
N ARG A 224 -13.86 -9.82 -19.21
CA ARG A 224 -14.40 -8.71 -19.99
C ARG A 224 -15.64 -8.07 -19.35
N PRO A 225 -16.65 -8.82 -18.86
CA PRO A 225 -17.83 -8.22 -18.22
C PRO A 225 -17.45 -7.42 -16.97
N THR A 226 -16.60 -8.00 -16.11
CA THR A 226 -16.08 -7.31 -14.92
C THR A 226 -15.35 -6.02 -15.26
N THR A 227 -14.48 -6.07 -16.27
CA THR A 227 -13.73 -4.87 -16.71
C THR A 227 -14.70 -3.77 -17.12
N ARG A 228 -15.77 -4.11 -17.86
CA ARG A 228 -16.82 -3.15 -18.22
C ARG A 228 -17.52 -2.57 -16.98
N SER A 229 -17.96 -3.40 -16.04
CA SER A 229 -18.65 -2.93 -14.83
C SER A 229 -17.78 -2.00 -13.98
N VAL A 230 -16.48 -2.31 -13.82
CA VAL A 230 -15.52 -1.45 -13.09
C VAL A 230 -15.35 -0.10 -13.80
N LEU A 231 -15.21 -0.11 -15.13
CA LEU A 231 -15.08 1.12 -15.90
C LEU A 231 -16.34 1.98 -15.82
N GLN A 232 -17.53 1.38 -15.90
CA GLN A 232 -18.80 2.08 -15.79
C GLN A 232 -19.00 2.70 -14.40
N ALA A 233 -18.68 1.97 -13.33
CA ALA A 233 -18.81 2.45 -11.96
C ALA A 233 -17.93 3.68 -11.66
N HIS A 234 -16.81 3.84 -12.37
CA HIS A 234 -15.85 4.93 -12.20
C HIS A 234 -15.75 5.88 -13.41
N ALA A 235 -16.72 5.84 -14.32
CA ALA A 235 -16.65 6.54 -15.60
C ALA A 235 -16.57 8.07 -15.49
N HIS A 236 -17.05 8.64 -14.40
CA HIS A 236 -17.10 10.08 -14.13
C HIS A 236 -15.80 10.62 -13.52
N SER A 237 -14.97 9.77 -12.90
CA SER A 237 -13.77 10.18 -12.15
C SER A 237 -12.47 9.66 -12.75
N LEU A 238 -12.53 8.59 -13.54
CA LEU A 238 -11.33 7.94 -14.10
C LEU A 238 -10.61 8.82 -15.12
N GLN A 239 -9.37 9.19 -14.80
CA GLN A 239 -8.52 10.05 -15.62
C GLN A 239 -7.49 9.25 -16.42
N GLU A 240 -6.93 8.21 -15.83
CA GLU A 240 -5.93 7.35 -16.47
C GLU A 240 -6.30 5.87 -16.37
N LEU A 241 -6.30 5.19 -17.52
CA LEU A 241 -6.62 3.78 -17.64
C LEU A 241 -5.47 3.01 -18.28
N VAL A 242 -4.94 2.03 -17.58
CA VAL A 242 -3.94 1.08 -18.10
C VAL A 242 -4.60 -0.27 -18.29
N LEU A 243 -4.81 -0.66 -19.55
CA LEU A 243 -5.43 -1.94 -19.90
C LEU A 243 -4.42 -2.88 -20.53
N PHE A 244 -4.32 -4.08 -19.97
CA PHE A 244 -3.63 -5.18 -20.60
C PHE A 244 -4.54 -5.87 -21.62
N VAL A 245 -4.37 -5.56 -22.91
CA VAL A 245 -5.17 -6.14 -23.99
C VAL A 245 -4.33 -6.35 -25.25
N GLY A 246 -4.66 -7.37 -26.04
CA GLY A 246 -4.10 -7.58 -27.38
C GLY A 246 -4.77 -6.72 -28.45
N THR A 247 -4.25 -6.83 -29.67
CA THR A 247 -4.89 -6.30 -30.89
C THR A 247 -5.99 -7.24 -31.38
N ALA A 248 -6.60 -6.98 -32.53
CA ALA A 248 -7.44 -7.96 -33.19
C ALA A 248 -6.67 -9.27 -33.45
N GLY A 249 -7.35 -10.42 -33.31
CA GLY A 249 -6.78 -11.76 -33.43
C GLY A 249 -7.76 -12.83 -32.97
N GLU A 250 -7.37 -14.10 -33.11
CA GLU A 250 -8.24 -15.26 -32.85
C GLU A 250 -8.32 -15.66 -31.37
N GLN A 251 -7.39 -15.17 -30.54
CA GLN A 251 -7.40 -15.47 -29.11
C GLN A 251 -8.52 -14.71 -28.39
N GLN A 252 -9.08 -15.30 -27.34
CA GLN A 252 -10.10 -14.64 -26.52
C GLN A 252 -9.53 -13.47 -25.69
N TRP A 253 -10.42 -12.65 -25.14
CA TRP A 253 -10.06 -11.59 -24.20
C TRP A 253 -9.23 -12.15 -23.02
N PRO A 254 -8.21 -11.42 -22.54
CA PRO A 254 -7.67 -10.15 -23.05
C PRO A 254 -6.59 -10.33 -24.13
N ARG A 255 -6.31 -11.56 -24.58
CA ARG A 255 -5.20 -11.85 -25.52
C ARG A 255 -5.42 -11.31 -26.92
N SER A 256 -6.67 -11.24 -27.39
CA SER A 256 -7.06 -10.41 -28.53
C SER A 256 -8.31 -9.59 -28.20
N CYS A 257 -8.45 -8.44 -28.86
CA CYS A 257 -9.60 -7.56 -28.76
C CYS A 257 -9.72 -6.73 -30.04
N SER A 258 -10.75 -6.99 -30.84
CA SER A 258 -11.05 -6.23 -32.07
C SER A 258 -11.97 -5.03 -31.82
N ASP A 259 -12.80 -5.10 -30.77
CA ASP A 259 -13.90 -4.18 -30.48
C ASP A 259 -13.67 -3.37 -29.20
N LEU A 260 -12.40 -3.03 -28.93
CA LEU A 260 -12.02 -2.26 -27.74
C LEU A 260 -12.70 -0.89 -27.72
N HIS A 261 -12.83 -0.26 -28.89
CA HIS A 261 -13.47 1.04 -29.05
C HIS A 261 -14.94 1.00 -28.60
N SER A 262 -15.70 -0.03 -29.00
CA SER A 262 -17.10 -0.20 -28.61
C SER A 262 -17.25 -0.44 -27.10
N LEU A 263 -16.33 -1.19 -26.49
CA LEU A 263 -16.34 -1.40 -25.03
C LEU A 263 -16.14 -0.08 -24.28
N LEU A 264 -15.17 0.74 -24.70
CA LEU A 264 -14.87 2.02 -24.06
C LEU A 264 -15.99 3.05 -24.29
N GLU A 265 -16.60 3.06 -25.48
CA GLU A 265 -17.77 3.89 -25.81
C GLU A 265 -18.94 3.61 -24.85
N GLN A 266 -19.27 2.32 -24.68
CA GLN A 266 -20.34 1.86 -23.79
C GLN A 266 -20.07 2.17 -22.30
N CYS A 267 -18.82 2.43 -21.93
CA CYS A 267 -18.48 2.80 -20.56
C CYS A 267 -18.70 4.29 -20.27
N GLY A 268 -18.83 5.15 -21.29
CA GLY A 268 -19.10 6.57 -21.10
C GLY A 268 -18.04 7.30 -20.29
N LEU A 269 -16.75 7.01 -20.51
CA LEU A 269 -15.61 7.53 -19.74
C LEU A 269 -15.36 9.03 -20.02
N ARG A 270 -16.01 9.92 -19.27
CA ARG A 270 -16.03 11.38 -19.53
C ARG A 270 -14.80 12.13 -19.03
N ALA A 271 -14.19 11.67 -17.93
CA ALA A 271 -13.03 12.33 -17.32
C ALA A 271 -11.68 11.82 -17.85
N LEU A 272 -11.70 10.85 -18.77
CA LEU A 272 -10.53 10.11 -19.18
C LEU A 272 -9.61 10.96 -20.05
N ARG A 273 -8.38 11.15 -19.57
CA ARG A 273 -7.33 11.93 -20.23
C ARG A 273 -6.30 11.04 -20.91
N ARG A 274 -6.06 9.85 -20.37
CA ARG A 274 -5.02 8.95 -20.85
C ARG A 274 -5.45 7.49 -20.81
N VAL A 275 -5.19 6.78 -21.90
CA VAL A 275 -5.37 5.33 -22.01
C VAL A 275 -4.05 4.70 -22.45
N VAL A 276 -3.50 3.82 -21.62
CA VAL A 276 -2.29 3.06 -21.94
C VAL A 276 -2.69 1.62 -22.23
N LEU A 277 -2.47 1.21 -23.48
CA LEU A 277 -2.65 -0.18 -23.92
C LEU A 277 -1.35 -0.93 -23.66
N GLU A 278 -1.30 -1.66 -22.55
CA GLU A 278 -0.17 -2.47 -22.16
C GLU A 278 -0.19 -3.78 -22.95
N ARG A 279 0.82 -3.96 -23.79
CA ARG A 279 1.05 -5.19 -24.56
C ARG A 279 2.13 -5.94 -23.82
N GLY A 280 1.84 -7.12 -23.28
CA GLY A 280 2.78 -7.76 -22.37
C GLY A 280 4.13 -8.10 -23.00
N GLY A 281 5.10 -8.40 -22.12
CA GLY A 281 6.49 -8.67 -22.48
C GLY A 281 6.68 -9.90 -23.37
N ALA A 282 7.94 -10.33 -23.53
CA ALA A 282 8.33 -11.47 -24.36
C ALA A 282 7.61 -12.78 -24.01
N SER A 283 7.11 -12.91 -22.77
CA SER A 283 6.35 -14.06 -22.27
C SER A 283 4.83 -13.93 -22.42
N SER A 284 4.31 -12.77 -22.88
CA SER A 284 2.87 -12.56 -22.98
C SER A 284 2.33 -12.98 -24.34
N ARG A 285 1.31 -13.84 -24.33
CA ARG A 285 0.59 -14.35 -25.50
C ARG A 285 -0.44 -13.36 -26.07
N CYS A 286 -0.21 -12.05 -25.93
CA CYS A 286 -1.10 -11.06 -26.53
C CYS A 286 -0.79 -10.90 -28.03
N SER A 287 -1.82 -10.89 -28.86
CA SER A 287 -1.68 -10.52 -30.26
C SER A 287 -1.24 -9.06 -30.35
N HIS A 288 -0.21 -8.80 -31.17
CA HIS A 288 0.30 -7.45 -31.38
C HIS A 288 0.97 -7.31 -32.75
N GLY A 289 0.18 -6.95 -33.76
CA GLY A 289 0.70 -6.45 -35.04
C GLY A 289 0.79 -4.92 -35.02
N ARG A 290 1.83 -4.32 -35.62
CA ARG A 290 1.99 -2.85 -35.66
C ARG A 290 0.81 -2.16 -36.34
N ALA A 291 0.42 -2.65 -37.52
CA ALA A 291 -0.74 -2.12 -38.26
C ALA A 291 -2.04 -2.25 -37.47
N GLY A 292 -2.32 -3.44 -36.90
CA GLY A 292 -3.48 -3.66 -36.05
C GLY A 292 -3.48 -2.81 -34.77
N CYS A 293 -2.30 -2.52 -34.21
CA CYS A 293 -2.18 -1.64 -33.06
C CYS A 293 -2.49 -0.19 -33.42
N ASP A 294 -1.99 0.30 -34.56
CA ASP A 294 -2.26 1.65 -35.03
C ASP A 294 -3.73 1.83 -35.40
N GLN A 295 -4.36 0.82 -36.03
CA GLN A 295 -5.80 0.78 -36.28
C GLN A 295 -6.60 0.84 -34.97
N GLN A 296 -6.36 -0.07 -34.03
CA GLN A 296 -7.08 -0.12 -32.74
C GLN A 296 -6.93 1.20 -31.97
N ARG A 297 -5.72 1.80 -31.94
CA ARG A 297 -5.50 3.11 -31.32
C ARG A 297 -6.26 4.22 -32.03
N GLY A 298 -6.32 4.18 -33.36
CA GLY A 298 -7.10 5.13 -34.16
C GLY A 298 -8.59 5.06 -33.83
N GLU A 299 -9.16 3.86 -33.79
CA GLU A 299 -10.57 3.64 -33.43
C GLU A 299 -10.88 4.11 -32.00
N VAL A 300 -10.04 3.77 -31.03
CA VAL A 300 -10.22 4.18 -29.63
C VAL A 300 -10.14 5.71 -29.48
N ARG A 301 -9.24 6.38 -30.22
CA ARG A 301 -9.17 7.86 -30.23
C ARG A 301 -10.39 8.53 -30.83
N ARG A 302 -11.05 7.89 -31.81
CA ARG A 302 -12.28 8.44 -32.40
C ARG A 302 -13.41 8.48 -31.38
N VAL A 303 -13.50 7.47 -30.53
CA VAL A 303 -14.53 7.35 -29.48
C VAL A 303 -14.19 8.20 -28.26
N LEU A 304 -12.93 8.23 -27.83
CA LEU A 304 -12.49 8.99 -26.66
C LEU A 304 -11.97 10.37 -27.07
N HIS A 305 -12.89 11.29 -27.31
CA HIS A 305 -12.57 12.66 -27.69
C HIS A 305 -11.69 13.33 -26.63
N GLY A 306 -10.46 13.70 -27.01
CA GLY A 306 -9.52 14.40 -26.14
C GLY A 306 -8.61 13.52 -25.27
N ALA A 307 -8.77 12.18 -25.31
CA ALA A 307 -7.92 11.27 -24.54
C ALA A 307 -6.65 10.85 -25.32
N GLU A 308 -5.51 10.83 -24.63
CA GLU A 308 -4.25 10.34 -25.16
C GLU A 308 -4.22 8.80 -25.15
N VAL A 309 -4.22 8.17 -26.33
CA VAL A 309 -4.14 6.69 -26.44
C VAL A 309 -2.72 6.24 -26.77
N LEU A 310 -2.09 5.60 -25.81
CA LEU A 310 -0.71 5.10 -25.83
C LEU A 310 -0.67 3.57 -25.94
N CYS A 311 0.44 3.05 -26.44
CA CYS A 311 0.75 1.63 -26.47
C CYS A 311 2.15 1.44 -25.90
N SER A 312 2.30 0.60 -24.87
CA SER A 312 3.59 0.41 -24.20
C SER A 312 4.69 -0.01 -25.18
N LYS A 313 4.44 -0.99 -26.06
CA LYS A 313 5.43 -1.46 -27.05
C LYS A 313 5.77 -0.46 -28.15
N CYS A 314 4.77 0.24 -28.68
CA CYS A 314 4.98 1.13 -29.82
C CYS A 314 5.56 2.49 -29.42
N HIS A 315 5.23 3.00 -28.22
CA HIS A 315 5.76 4.28 -27.74
C HIS A 315 7.22 4.19 -27.28
N HIS A 316 7.66 3.06 -26.71
CA HIS A 316 9.08 2.85 -26.40
C HIS A 316 9.97 2.89 -27.65
N ARG A 317 9.44 2.61 -28.84
CA ARG A 317 10.20 2.68 -30.10
C ARG A 317 10.31 4.07 -30.72
N ARG A 318 9.52 5.06 -30.28
CA ARG A 318 9.75 6.46 -30.71
C ARG A 318 10.87 7.15 -29.91
N ALA A 319 11.33 6.54 -28.81
CA ALA A 319 12.41 7.03 -27.95
C ALA A 319 13.75 6.29 -28.16
N ARG A 320 13.97 5.65 -29.32
CA ARG A 320 15.30 5.19 -29.72
C ARG A 320 15.58 5.54 -31.18
N PRO A 321 16.07 6.76 -31.48
CA PRO A 321 17.16 6.87 -32.43
C PRO A 321 18.40 6.23 -31.77
N TYR A 322 19.17 5.45 -32.51
CA TYR A 322 20.37 4.70 -32.08
C TYR A 322 20.06 3.39 -31.30
N CYS A 323 20.59 2.22 -31.64
CA CYS A 323 21.89 1.92 -32.26
C CYS A 323 21.77 0.92 -33.43
N ARG A 324 22.50 1.23 -34.51
CA ARG A 324 23.20 0.24 -35.34
C ARG A 324 24.40 -0.30 -34.53
N LEU A 325 24.86 -1.49 -34.94
CA LEU A 325 25.96 -2.32 -34.43
C LEU A 325 25.47 -3.34 -33.39
#